data_AF-A0A1E5NY18-F1
#
_entry.id   AF-A0A1E5NY18-F1
#
_cell.length_a   1.000
_cell.length_b   1.000
_cell.length_c   1.000
_cell.angle_alpha   90.00
_cell.angle_beta   90.00
_cell.angle_gamma   90.00
#
_symmetry.space_group_name_H-M   'P 1'
#
loop_
_entity.id
_entity.type
_entity.pdbx_description
1 polymer ?
#
loop_
_entity_poly.entity_id
_entity_poly.type
_entity_poly.pdbx_seq_one_letter_code
_entity_poly.pdbx_strand_id
1 'polypeptide(L)'
;MARFTPAPGLEEALARMVAPHVQRIAHQVEMEAKRLAPPTKQWVTMADDHVRPTHVSAQGQEVPGNLRFTINSMAWDRRHRGLGAKTYMLAPRDQSSRAVANIKNCRCTTHKDPQGIARNINTGQPVITGKKVTVTVSARGPLVVEAEVGTVYPGNLVADGAHFMARGAAIVAARR
;
A
#
# COMPACT_ATOMS: atom_id res chain seq x y z
N MET A 1 -12.65 4.18 57.97
CA MET A 1 -12.07 3.92 56.63
C MET A 1 -13.18 4.15 55.60
N ALA A 2 -13.01 5.08 54.65
CA ALA A 2 -14.02 5.34 53.64
C ALA A 2 -13.90 4.31 52.51
N ARG A 3 -15.00 3.66 52.13
CA ARG A 3 -15.05 2.68 51.04
C ARG A 3 -15.69 3.35 49.83
N PHE A 4 -14.97 3.43 48.72
CA PHE A 4 -15.53 3.89 47.45
C PHE A 4 -16.26 2.72 46.77
N THR A 5 -17.52 2.94 46.43
CA THR A 5 -18.31 2.03 45.61
C THR A 5 -18.65 2.77 44.33
N PRO A 6 -18.12 2.36 43.16
CA PRO A 6 -18.42 3.04 41.91
C PRO A 6 -19.90 2.95 41.59
N ALA A 7 -20.47 4.04 41.08
CA ALA A 7 -21.81 4.00 40.51
C ALA A 7 -21.85 3.02 39.33
N PRO A 8 -22.92 2.23 39.16
CA PRO A 8 -23.11 1.43 37.96
C PRO A 8 -22.93 2.27 36.69
N GLY A 9 -22.13 1.80 35.73
CA GLY A 9 -21.86 2.52 34.49
C GLY A 9 -20.74 3.56 34.56
N LEU A 10 -20.03 3.69 35.70
CA LEU A 10 -18.87 4.57 35.81
C LEU A 10 -17.80 4.26 34.75
N GLU A 11 -17.54 2.99 34.43
CA GLU A 11 -16.53 2.66 33.41
C GLU A 11 -16.95 3.09 32.01
N GLU A 12 -18.25 3.04 31.69
CA GLU A 12 -18.76 3.51 30.42
C GLU A 12 -18.70 5.04 30.33
N ALA A 13 -19.02 5.74 31.41
CA ALA A 13 -18.87 7.19 31.50
C ALA A 13 -17.41 7.60 31.30
N LEU A 14 -16.47 6.90 31.95
CA LEU A 14 -15.03 7.11 31.76
C LEU A 14 -14.60 6.80 30.31
N ALA A 15 -15.11 5.72 29.71
CA ALA A 15 -14.81 5.39 28.32
C ALA A 15 -15.28 6.50 27.36
N ARG A 16 -16.46 7.07 27.58
CA ARG A 16 -16.97 8.23 26.81
C ARG A 16 -16.09 9.45 26.97
N MET A 17 -15.60 9.74 28.18
CA MET A 17 -14.67 10.85 28.43
C MET A 17 -13.32 10.66 27.72
N VAL A 18 -12.82 9.42 27.66
CA VAL A 18 -11.52 9.11 27.06
C VAL A 18 -11.61 8.96 25.54
N ALA A 19 -12.79 8.68 24.97
CA ALA A 19 -12.97 8.43 23.55
C ALA A 19 -12.39 9.51 22.60
N PRO A 20 -12.59 10.82 22.85
CA PRO A 20 -11.96 11.87 22.03
C PRO A 20 -10.42 11.85 22.08
N HIS A 21 -9.82 11.42 23.20
CA HIS A 21 -8.37 11.30 23.33
C HIS A 21 -7.86 10.13 22.48
N VAL A 22 -8.54 8.98 22.51
CA VAL A 22 -8.18 7.83 21.67
C VAL A 22 -8.33 8.18 20.19
N GLN A 23 -9.36 8.94 19.82
CA GLN A 23 -9.55 9.42 18.44
C GLN A 23 -8.39 10.30 17.98
N ARG A 24 -7.92 11.24 18.81
CA ARG A 24 -6.76 12.07 18.48
C ARG A 24 -5.48 11.25 18.27
N ILE A 25 -5.25 10.23 19.09
CA ILE A 25 -4.12 9.31 18.92
C ILE A 25 -4.23 8.55 17.60
N ALA A 26 -5.43 8.02 17.28
CA ALA A 26 -5.65 7.34 16.02
C ALA A 26 -5.46 8.27 14.81
N HIS A 27 -5.90 9.53 14.90
CA HIS A 27 -5.65 10.52 13.85
C HIS A 27 -4.16 10.82 13.67
N GLN A 28 -3.36 10.86 14.75
CA GLN A 28 -1.91 10.95 14.63
C GLN A 28 -1.32 9.73 13.92
N VAL A 29 -1.84 8.53 14.18
CA VAL A 29 -1.42 7.30 13.48
C VAL A 29 -1.76 7.39 12.00
N GLU A 30 -2.96 7.87 11.65
CA GLU A 30 -3.35 8.13 10.26
C GLU A 30 -2.39 9.10 9.56
N MET A 31 -2.03 10.21 10.21
CA MET A 31 -1.11 11.20 9.63
C MET A 31 0.29 10.61 9.38
N GLU A 32 0.83 9.84 10.33
CA GLU A 32 2.12 9.16 10.11
C GLU A 32 2.02 8.07 9.05
N ALA A 33 0.93 7.28 9.05
CA ALA A 33 0.70 6.26 8.04
C ALA A 33 0.58 6.88 6.63
N LYS A 34 -0.13 8.01 6.48
CA LYS A 34 -0.21 8.78 5.23
C LYS A 34 1.16 9.26 4.76
N ARG A 35 2.00 9.76 5.67
CA ARG A 35 3.35 10.23 5.35
C ARG A 35 4.28 9.09 4.88
N LEU A 36 4.09 7.89 5.43
CA LEU A 36 4.90 6.71 5.11
C LEU A 36 4.36 5.88 3.96
N ALA A 37 3.09 6.06 3.60
CA ALA A 37 2.44 5.30 2.55
C ALA A 37 3.14 5.52 1.22
N PRO A 38 3.38 4.45 0.44
CA PRO A 38 4.02 4.59 -0.85
C PRO A 38 3.10 5.35 -1.82
N PRO A 39 3.68 6.11 -2.77
CA PRO A 39 2.92 6.66 -3.88
C PRO A 39 2.33 5.51 -4.72
N THR A 40 1.33 5.79 -5.56
CA THR A 40 0.97 4.87 -6.64
C THR A 40 1.65 5.29 -7.92
N LYS A 41 1.75 4.35 -8.84
CA LYS A 41 2.36 4.56 -10.14
C LYS A 41 1.52 3.89 -11.21
N GLN A 42 1.37 4.60 -12.33
CA GLN A 42 0.63 4.14 -13.48
C GLN A 42 1.57 3.94 -14.66
N TRP A 43 1.41 2.82 -15.36
CA TRP A 43 2.14 2.58 -16.59
C TRP A 43 1.51 3.36 -17.75
N VAL A 44 2.35 4.12 -18.47
CA VAL A 44 1.92 4.97 -19.58
C VAL A 44 2.67 4.57 -20.84
N THR A 45 1.94 4.06 -21.83
CA THR A 45 2.41 3.77 -23.17
C THR A 45 2.34 5.03 -24.03
N MET A 46 3.36 5.25 -24.87
CA MET A 46 3.26 6.27 -25.92
C MET A 46 2.17 5.87 -26.92
N ALA A 47 1.41 6.84 -27.42
CA ALA A 47 0.42 6.62 -28.45
C ALA A 47 1.08 6.60 -29.84
N ASP A 48 1.94 5.60 -30.08
CA ASP A 48 2.59 5.41 -31.38
C ASP A 48 2.62 3.93 -31.79
N ASP A 49 2.68 3.68 -33.10
CA ASP A 49 2.62 2.34 -33.69
C ASP A 49 3.85 1.47 -33.39
N HIS A 50 4.88 2.03 -32.75
CA HIS A 50 6.10 1.31 -32.39
C HIS A 50 6.03 0.75 -30.96
N VAL A 51 4.96 1.03 -30.21
CA VAL A 51 4.74 0.39 -28.91
C VAL A 51 4.41 -1.08 -29.10
N ARG A 52 5.16 -1.93 -28.38
CA ARG A 52 4.96 -3.37 -28.43
C ARG A 52 3.56 -3.74 -27.92
N PRO A 53 2.85 -4.68 -28.56
CA PRO A 53 1.53 -5.13 -28.12
C PRO A 53 1.48 -5.61 -26.66
N THR A 54 2.58 -6.21 -26.17
CA THR A 54 2.69 -6.64 -24.76
C THR A 54 2.55 -5.48 -23.79
N HIS A 55 3.05 -4.29 -24.15
CA HIS A 55 3.02 -3.11 -23.30
C HIS A 55 1.69 -2.37 -23.35
N VAL A 56 0.95 -2.48 -24.46
CA VAL A 56 -0.42 -1.95 -24.59
C VAL A 56 -1.31 -2.55 -23.50
N SER A 57 -1.14 -3.84 -23.19
CA SER A 57 -1.89 -4.48 -22.10
C SER A 57 -1.57 -3.97 -20.70
N ALA A 58 -0.43 -3.29 -20.53
CA ALA A 58 -0.05 -2.64 -19.27
C ALA A 58 -0.53 -1.18 -19.19
N GLN A 59 -1.00 -0.59 -20.30
CA GLN A 59 -1.47 0.79 -20.31
C GLN A 59 -2.53 1.03 -19.23
N GLY A 60 -2.32 2.06 -18.43
CA GLY A 60 -3.24 2.45 -17.37
C GLY A 60 -3.20 1.56 -16.13
N GLN A 61 -2.39 0.48 -16.11
CA GLN A 61 -2.20 -0.33 -14.91
C GLN A 61 -1.65 0.56 -13.80
N GLU A 62 -2.39 0.67 -12.69
CA GLU A 62 -1.97 1.38 -11.48
C GLU A 62 -1.57 0.38 -10.40
N VAL A 63 -0.38 0.56 -9.82
CA VAL A 63 0.12 -0.24 -8.71
C VAL A 63 0.79 0.65 -7.66
N PRO A 64 0.86 0.24 -6.39
CA PRO A 64 1.72 0.85 -5.39
C PRO A 64 3.19 0.95 -5.82
N GLY A 65 3.88 1.99 -5.38
CA GLY A 65 5.22 2.36 -5.84
C GLY A 65 6.29 1.29 -5.58
N ASN A 66 6.15 0.53 -4.49
CA ASN A 66 7.02 -0.59 -4.12
C ASN A 66 6.68 -1.89 -4.87
N LEU A 67 5.51 -1.98 -5.51
CA LEU A 67 5.07 -3.17 -6.23
C LEU A 67 5.43 -3.12 -7.72
N ARG A 68 5.34 -4.27 -8.39
CA ARG A 68 5.68 -4.43 -9.80
C ARG A 68 4.42 -4.41 -10.67
N PHE A 69 4.52 -3.79 -11.84
CA PHE A 69 3.58 -3.95 -12.96
C PHE A 69 3.63 -5.38 -13.48
N THR A 70 2.53 -5.83 -14.09
CA THR A 70 2.40 -7.19 -14.65
C THR A 70 2.19 -7.08 -16.14
N ILE A 71 3.13 -7.59 -16.93
CA ILE A 71 3.13 -7.45 -18.38
C ILE A 71 3.21 -8.83 -19.01
N ASN A 72 2.61 -9.01 -20.18
CA ASN A 72 2.82 -10.23 -20.96
C ASN A 72 4.30 -10.41 -21.33
N SER A 73 4.84 -11.60 -21.09
CA SER A 73 6.20 -11.94 -21.53
C SER A 73 6.25 -12.11 -23.04
N MET A 74 7.30 -11.58 -23.67
CA MET A 74 7.56 -11.84 -25.09
C MET A 74 7.88 -13.32 -25.33
N ALA A 75 7.51 -13.82 -26.51
CA ALA A 75 7.83 -15.19 -26.90
C ALA A 75 9.34 -15.49 -26.85
N TRP A 76 10.17 -14.51 -27.19
CA TRP A 76 11.63 -14.64 -27.11
C TRP A 76 12.10 -14.85 -25.66
N ASP A 77 11.63 -14.01 -24.72
CA ASP A 77 11.98 -14.11 -23.30
C ASP A 77 11.52 -15.46 -22.71
N ARG A 78 10.34 -15.93 -23.11
CA ARG A 78 9.86 -17.26 -22.71
C ARG A 78 10.76 -18.39 -23.20
N ARG A 79 11.15 -18.37 -24.48
CA ARG A 79 11.95 -19.44 -25.10
C ARG A 79 13.43 -19.45 -24.66
N HIS A 80 14.02 -18.28 -24.42
CA HIS A 80 15.48 -18.16 -24.22
C HIS A 80 15.89 -17.82 -22.79
N ARG A 81 14.95 -17.36 -21.95
CA ARG A 81 15.24 -16.91 -20.58
C ARG A 81 14.42 -17.63 -19.52
N GLY A 82 13.54 -18.56 -19.94
CA GLY A 82 12.68 -19.32 -19.04
C GLY A 82 11.61 -18.48 -18.34
N LEU A 83 11.25 -17.31 -18.89
CA LEU A 83 10.17 -16.51 -18.34
C LEU A 83 8.83 -17.22 -18.53
N GLY A 84 7.94 -17.07 -17.54
CA GLY A 84 6.55 -17.52 -17.64
C GLY A 84 5.72 -16.65 -18.59
N ALA A 85 4.39 -16.85 -18.60
CA ALA A 85 3.48 -16.07 -19.44
C ALA A 85 3.47 -14.57 -19.11
N LYS A 86 3.82 -14.20 -17.88
CA LYS A 86 3.89 -12.83 -17.38
C LYS A 86 5.31 -12.50 -16.91
N THR A 87 5.65 -11.23 -16.96
CA THR A 87 6.83 -10.64 -16.34
C THR A 87 6.44 -9.48 -15.44
N TYR A 88 7.31 -9.18 -14.48
CA TYR A 88 7.03 -8.24 -13.40
C TYR A 88 8.09 -7.13 -13.34
N MET A 89 7.66 -5.89 -13.55
CA MET A 89 8.56 -4.74 -13.72
C MET A 89 8.25 -3.62 -12.72
N LEU A 90 9.26 -3.07 -12.06
CA LEU A 90 9.09 -1.90 -11.19
C LEU A 90 8.77 -0.63 -11.99
N ALA A 91 9.25 -0.54 -13.22
CA ALA A 91 9.03 0.58 -14.13
C ALA A 91 9.32 0.13 -15.57
N PRO A 92 8.93 0.92 -16.59
CA PRO A 92 9.44 0.75 -17.93
C PRO A 92 10.97 0.67 -17.92
N ARG A 93 11.50 -0.29 -18.68
CA ARG A 93 12.93 -0.58 -18.78
C ARG A 93 13.58 -1.08 -17.47
N ASP A 94 12.79 -1.58 -16.52
CA ASP A 94 13.32 -2.23 -15.31
C ASP A 94 14.16 -3.46 -15.64
N GLN A 95 15.48 -3.31 -15.52
CA GLN A 95 16.47 -4.36 -15.79
C GLN A 95 16.39 -5.52 -14.79
N SER A 96 15.79 -5.34 -13.61
CA SER A 96 15.61 -6.42 -12.63
C SER A 96 14.59 -7.48 -13.07
N SER A 97 13.72 -7.17 -14.03
CA SER A 97 12.66 -8.09 -14.50
C SER A 97 13.14 -9.27 -15.35
N ARG A 98 14.42 -9.27 -15.77
CA ARG A 98 15.03 -10.25 -16.70
C ARG A 98 14.38 -10.33 -18.10
N ALA A 99 13.32 -9.57 -18.36
CA ALA A 99 12.56 -9.54 -19.61
C ALA A 99 13.20 -8.61 -20.66
N VAL A 100 14.36 -9.02 -21.15
CA VAL A 100 15.21 -8.21 -22.05
C VAL A 100 14.45 -7.81 -23.31
N ALA A 101 13.64 -8.71 -23.89
CA ALA A 101 12.90 -8.39 -25.10
C ALA A 101 11.76 -7.37 -24.86
N ASN A 102 11.13 -7.38 -23.68
CA ASN A 102 10.19 -6.33 -23.27
C ASN A 102 10.91 -4.98 -23.03
N ILE A 103 12.11 -5.00 -22.47
CA ILE A 103 12.86 -3.76 -22.16
C ILE A 103 13.40 -3.09 -23.44
N LYS A 104 13.86 -3.87 -24.42
CA LYS A 104 14.53 -3.37 -25.62
C LYS A 104 13.60 -2.47 -26.45
N ASN A 105 14.05 -1.23 -26.65
CA ASN A 105 13.32 -0.15 -27.33
C ASN A 105 11.96 0.18 -26.68
N CYS A 106 11.80 -0.08 -25.37
CA CYS A 106 10.59 0.31 -24.65
C CYS A 106 10.44 1.83 -24.67
N ARG A 107 9.27 2.33 -25.09
CA ARG A 107 8.94 3.76 -25.14
C ARG A 107 8.03 4.22 -24.00
N CYS A 108 7.63 3.32 -23.11
CA CYS A 108 6.70 3.60 -22.03
C CYS A 108 7.36 4.44 -20.92
N THR A 109 6.53 5.17 -20.18
CA THR A 109 6.91 5.93 -18.99
C THR A 109 6.03 5.52 -17.81
N THR A 110 6.32 6.07 -16.64
CA THR A 110 5.52 5.89 -15.44
C THR A 110 5.08 7.25 -14.95
N HIS A 111 3.78 7.40 -14.76
CA HIS A 111 3.22 8.53 -14.04
C HIS A 111 3.10 8.17 -12.56
N LYS A 112 3.61 9.02 -11.66
CA LYS A 112 3.54 8.79 -10.22
C LYS A 112 2.52 9.71 -9.60
N ASP A 113 1.71 9.17 -8.70
CA ASP A 113 0.81 9.92 -7.86
C ASP A 113 1.33 9.89 -6.41
N PRO A 114 1.86 11.02 -5.89
CA PRO A 114 2.41 11.10 -4.55
C PRO A 114 1.40 10.77 -3.44
N GLN A 115 0.11 11.03 -3.66
CA GLN A 115 -0.94 10.76 -2.67
C GLN A 115 -1.43 9.31 -2.70
N GLY A 116 -1.02 8.54 -3.72
CA GLY A 116 -1.23 7.11 -3.93
C GLY A 116 -2.11 6.36 -2.94
N ILE A 117 -1.49 5.61 -2.02
CA ILE A 117 -2.23 4.90 -0.98
C ILE A 117 -2.74 5.86 0.11
N ALA A 118 -1.98 6.93 0.39
CA ALA A 118 -2.24 7.88 1.46
C ALA A 118 -3.67 8.45 1.42
N ARG A 119 -4.21 8.77 0.23
CA ARG A 119 -5.58 9.31 0.07
C ARG A 119 -6.66 8.39 0.65
N ASN A 120 -6.42 7.09 0.74
CA ASN A 120 -7.40 6.10 1.17
C ASN A 120 -7.18 5.61 2.61
N ILE A 121 -6.27 6.25 3.35
CA ILE A 121 -6.06 5.98 4.77
C ILE A 121 -6.98 6.89 5.57
N ASN A 122 -7.80 6.31 6.45
CA ASN A 122 -8.79 7.06 7.22
C ASN A 122 -8.91 6.51 8.64
N THR A 123 -9.14 7.42 9.59
CA THR A 123 -9.52 7.09 10.97
C THR A 123 -11.04 6.97 11.09
N GLY A 124 -11.52 5.87 11.66
CA GLY A 124 -12.93 5.65 11.98
C GLY A 124 -13.39 6.43 13.22
N GLN A 125 -14.69 6.37 13.50
CA GLN A 125 -15.23 6.90 14.75
C GLN A 125 -14.89 5.99 15.93
N PRO A 126 -14.75 6.53 17.15
CA PRO A 126 -14.62 5.73 18.35
C PRO A 126 -15.84 4.85 18.58
N VAL A 127 -15.60 3.56 18.81
CA VAL A 127 -16.62 2.59 19.23
C VAL A 127 -16.37 2.25 20.69
N ILE A 128 -17.39 2.45 21.51
CA ILE A 128 -17.35 2.14 22.94
C ILE A 128 -18.09 0.82 23.15
N THR A 129 -17.44 -0.15 23.78
CA THR A 129 -18.04 -1.44 24.14
C THR A 129 -17.74 -1.73 25.60
N GLY A 130 -18.71 -1.42 26.46
CA GLY A 130 -18.53 -1.41 27.91
C GLY A 130 -17.41 -0.45 28.32
N LYS A 131 -16.34 -1.00 28.92
CA LYS A 131 -15.15 -0.23 29.36
C LYS A 131 -14.07 -0.03 28.28
N LYS A 132 -14.27 -0.54 27.06
CA LYS A 132 -13.27 -0.47 25.98
C LYS A 132 -13.63 0.62 24.98
N VAL A 133 -12.65 1.43 24.62
CA VAL A 133 -12.73 2.35 23.48
C VAL A 133 -11.82 1.82 22.39
N THR A 134 -12.39 1.62 21.19
CA THR A 134 -11.64 1.21 20.00
C THR A 134 -11.78 2.28 18.93
N VAL A 135 -10.66 2.66 18.31
CA VAL A 135 -10.66 3.48 17.10
C VAL A 135 -9.83 2.75 16.06
N THR A 136 -10.38 2.60 14.86
CA THR A 136 -9.74 1.86 13.77
C THR A 136 -9.16 2.84 12.76
N VAL A 137 -7.87 2.72 12.46
CA VAL A 137 -7.26 3.34 11.28
C VAL A 137 -7.21 2.30 10.18
N SER A 138 -7.74 2.62 9.01
CA SER A 138 -7.81 1.66 7.89
C SER A 138 -7.29 2.28 6.61
N ALA A 139 -6.59 1.46 5.81
CA ALA A 139 -6.23 1.77 4.44
C ALA A 139 -7.05 0.86 3.52
N ARG A 140 -7.62 1.42 2.45
CA ARG A 140 -8.44 0.66 1.49
C ARG A 140 -7.97 0.93 0.06
N GLY A 141 -8.11 -0.06 -0.81
CA GLY A 141 -7.80 0.08 -2.22
C GLY A 141 -7.08 -1.14 -2.80
N PRO A 142 -6.86 -1.16 -4.11
CA PRO A 142 -6.15 -2.24 -4.77
C PRO A 142 -4.73 -2.39 -4.22
N LEU A 143 -4.32 -3.63 -3.98
CA LEU A 143 -2.95 -4.00 -3.61
C LEU A 143 -2.43 -3.36 -2.31
N VAL A 144 -3.30 -2.84 -1.45
CA VAL A 144 -2.91 -2.17 -0.19
C VAL A 144 -2.25 -3.13 0.79
N VAL A 145 -2.70 -4.39 0.83
CA VAL A 145 -2.13 -5.41 1.72
C VAL A 145 -0.71 -5.75 1.26
N GLU A 146 -0.54 -6.03 -0.03
CA GLU A 146 0.76 -6.31 -0.65
C GLU A 146 1.71 -5.11 -0.53
N ALA A 147 1.19 -3.88 -0.59
CA ALA A 147 2.00 -2.70 -0.36
C ALA A 147 2.47 -2.58 1.09
N GLU A 148 1.63 -2.94 2.06
CA GLU A 148 1.96 -2.90 3.49
C GLU A 148 2.96 -3.99 3.86
N VAL A 149 2.69 -5.24 3.47
CA VAL A 149 3.43 -6.43 3.97
C VAL A 149 4.43 -7.01 2.98
N GLY A 150 4.40 -6.56 1.72
CA GLY A 150 5.21 -7.09 0.64
C GLY A 150 4.53 -8.26 -0.09
N THR A 151 5.17 -8.72 -1.15
CA THR A 151 4.72 -9.89 -1.92
C THR A 151 5.88 -10.54 -2.66
N VAL A 152 5.69 -11.79 -3.09
CA VAL A 152 6.66 -12.54 -3.88
C VAL A 152 6.05 -12.87 -5.23
N TYR A 153 6.66 -12.34 -6.28
CA TYR A 153 6.28 -12.65 -7.66
C TYR A 153 6.96 -13.94 -8.14
N PRO A 154 6.40 -14.62 -9.15
CA PRO A 154 7.05 -15.76 -9.80
C PRO A 154 8.51 -15.52 -10.14
N GLY A 155 9.34 -16.55 -9.94
CA GLY A 155 10.79 -16.43 -10.07
C GLY A 155 11.49 -15.87 -8.83
N ASN A 156 10.83 -15.92 -7.67
CA ASN A 156 11.33 -15.44 -6.38
C ASN A 156 11.70 -13.95 -6.39
N LEU A 157 10.95 -13.17 -7.16
CA LEU A 157 11.12 -11.72 -7.24
C LEU A 157 10.38 -11.10 -6.05
N VAL A 158 11.12 -10.75 -5.01
CA VAL A 158 10.56 -10.15 -3.79
C VAL A 158 10.27 -8.66 -4.02
N ALA A 159 9.13 -8.20 -3.53
CA ALA A 159 8.82 -6.79 -3.34
C ALA A 159 8.59 -6.55 -1.85
N ASP A 160 9.43 -5.71 -1.25
CA ASP A 160 9.39 -5.43 0.18
C ASP A 160 8.15 -4.62 0.55
N GLY A 161 7.61 -4.92 1.74
CA GLY A 161 6.53 -4.15 2.34
C GLY A 161 7.00 -2.76 2.76
N ALA A 162 6.15 -1.76 2.55
CA ALA A 162 6.41 -0.41 3.05
C ALA A 162 6.15 -0.28 4.56
N HIS A 163 5.33 -1.17 5.12
CA HIS A 163 4.95 -1.22 6.52
C HIS A 163 4.45 0.13 7.08
N PHE A 164 3.71 0.88 6.26
CA PHE A 164 3.32 2.26 6.57
C PHE A 164 2.30 2.32 7.71
N MET A 165 1.39 1.35 7.83
CA MET A 165 0.44 1.29 8.95
C MET A 165 1.16 0.90 10.25
N ALA A 166 1.94 -0.18 10.22
CA ALA A 166 2.65 -0.68 11.39
C ALA A 166 3.67 0.33 11.92
N ARG A 167 4.45 0.96 11.02
CA ARG A 167 5.43 1.99 11.39
C ARG A 167 4.75 3.28 11.84
N GLY A 168 3.65 3.68 11.22
CA GLY A 168 2.87 4.84 11.66
C GLY A 168 2.39 4.69 13.10
N ALA A 169 1.86 3.52 13.45
CA ALA A 169 1.47 3.19 14.82
C ALA A 169 2.67 3.19 15.78
N ALA A 170 3.79 2.58 15.40
CA ALA A 170 5.00 2.53 16.22
C ALA A 170 5.58 3.92 16.51
N ILE A 171 5.60 4.83 15.53
CA ILE A 171 6.08 6.21 15.71
C ILE A 171 5.23 6.95 16.74
N VAL A 172 3.90 6.84 16.66
CA VAL A 172 3.01 7.50 17.62
C VAL A 172 3.14 6.88 19.02
N ALA A 173 3.32 5.56 19.11
CA ALA A 173 3.55 4.88 20.38
C ALA A 173 4.85 5.33 21.06
N ALA A 174 5.92 5.59 20.30
CA ALA A 174 7.23 6.00 20.81
C ALA A 174 7.33 7.48 21.23
N ARG A 175 6.31 8.31 20.98
CA ARG A 175 6.28 9.73 21.41
C ARG A 175 5.87 9.92 22.88
N ARG A 176 5.67 8.83 23.61
CA ARG A 176 5.33 8.80 25.03
C ARG A 176 6.59 8.66 25.87
#